data_AF-A0A537G2P1-F1
#
_entry.id   AF-A0A537G2P1-F1
#
_cell.length_a   1.000
_cell.length_b   1.000
_cell.length_c   1.000
_cell.angle_alpha   90.00
_cell.angle_beta   90.00
_cell.angle_gamma   90.00
#
_symmetry.space_group_name_H-M   'P 1'
#
loop_
_entity.id
_entity.type
_entity.pdbx_description
1 polymer ?
#
loop_
_entity_poly.entity_id
_entity_poly.type
_entity_poly.pdbx_seq_one_letter_code
_entity_poly.pdbx_strand_id
1 'polypeptide(L)'
;MSTTEKKPQPNPGQTIPPSPPASSQVPPSAPPASRGPIISRRMFLQAAVGGSAVLVAASLATSGGILGPLIPPAKGPATIANIYDAELDPAKATNFVEGPLGRMPYKFFYWPYDPSVSPYYRNVLARVPDSLPTTDGSVQTSNGKYVAYNTTCVHLQCLVNPGYADSQYRLQCPCHGSQYEITDAVPQRGPAFDLNLGRLPRIRLTVDNNGNIIAEPWDPSDNLEGVPGIGLH
;
A
#
# COMPACT_ATOMS: atom_id res chain seq x y z
N MET A 1 -46.16 -11.80 -12.89
CA MET A 1 -47.12 -12.24 -13.93
C MET A 1 -46.35 -13.13 -14.90
N SER A 2 -46.46 -14.45 -14.72
CA SER A 2 -45.89 -15.47 -15.60
C SER A 2 -47.06 -16.27 -16.17
N THR A 3 -47.18 -16.33 -17.48
CA THR A 3 -48.03 -17.32 -18.15
C THR A 3 -47.22 -17.95 -19.27
N THR A 4 -46.85 -19.20 -19.03
CA THR A 4 -46.41 -20.17 -20.03
C THR A 4 -47.61 -20.54 -20.88
N GLU A 5 -47.48 -20.61 -22.21
CA GLU A 5 -48.41 -21.40 -23.01
C GLU A 5 -47.72 -22.08 -24.20
N LYS A 6 -48.23 -23.29 -24.46
CA LYS A 6 -47.57 -24.45 -25.04
C LYS A 6 -48.01 -24.63 -26.49
N LYS A 7 -47.04 -24.89 -27.37
CA LYS A 7 -47.21 -25.14 -28.82
C LYS A 7 -48.01 -26.44 -29.10
N PRO A 8 -48.93 -26.47 -30.08
CA PRO A 8 -49.54 -27.71 -30.54
C PRO A 8 -48.64 -28.47 -31.53
N GLN A 9 -48.62 -29.80 -31.42
CA GLN A 9 -48.05 -30.73 -32.40
C GLN A 9 -48.98 -30.92 -33.62
N PRO A 10 -48.44 -31.29 -34.78
CA PRO A 10 -49.20 -31.41 -36.04
C PRO A 10 -49.88 -32.78 -36.17
N ASN A 11 -51.05 -32.81 -36.82
CA ASN A 11 -51.73 -34.04 -37.23
C ASN A 11 -51.40 -34.39 -38.69
N PRO A 12 -51.16 -35.66 -39.03
CA PRO A 12 -50.68 -36.09 -40.33
C PRO A 12 -51.83 -36.43 -41.28
N GLY A 13 -51.64 -36.11 -42.57
CA GLY A 13 -52.45 -36.67 -43.65
C GLY A 13 -53.21 -35.61 -44.44
N GLN A 14 -52.60 -35.19 -45.56
CA GLN A 14 -53.32 -34.95 -46.81
C GLN A 14 -52.31 -34.88 -47.96
N THR A 15 -52.36 -35.88 -48.83
CA THR A 15 -51.69 -35.96 -50.14
C THR A 15 -52.61 -35.37 -51.21
N ILE A 16 -52.07 -34.53 -52.09
CA ILE A 16 -52.72 -34.05 -53.33
C ILE A 16 -51.73 -34.23 -54.51
N PRO A 17 -52.20 -34.55 -55.73
CA PRO A 17 -51.49 -35.32 -56.78
C PRO A 17 -50.50 -34.51 -57.65
N PRO A 18 -49.72 -35.18 -58.54
CA PRO A 18 -48.72 -34.52 -59.36
C PRO A 18 -49.33 -33.84 -60.60
N SER A 19 -48.65 -32.81 -61.09
CA SER A 19 -48.95 -32.13 -62.36
C SER A 19 -47.63 -31.71 -63.04
N PRO A 20 -47.64 -31.50 -64.38
CA PRO A 20 -46.68 -32.03 -65.36
C PRO A 20 -45.35 -31.24 -65.44
N PRO A 21 -44.32 -31.75 -66.15
CA PRO A 21 -43.03 -31.06 -66.21
C PRO A 21 -43.16 -29.78 -67.02
N ALA A 22 -42.98 -28.64 -66.35
CA ALA A 22 -42.81 -27.36 -67.03
C ALA A 22 -41.37 -27.22 -67.53
N SER A 23 -41.27 -26.86 -68.80
CA SER A 23 -40.05 -26.65 -69.58
C SER A 23 -39.00 -25.80 -68.86
N SER A 24 -37.75 -26.24 -68.94
CA SER A 24 -36.57 -25.54 -68.43
C SER A 24 -36.41 -24.16 -69.06
N GLN A 25 -36.73 -23.11 -68.30
CA GLN A 25 -36.21 -21.78 -68.56
C GLN A 25 -35.17 -21.45 -67.49
N VAL A 26 -33.90 -21.49 -67.88
CA VAL A 26 -32.76 -21.04 -67.09
C VAL A 26 -32.85 -19.52 -66.95
N PRO A 27 -32.95 -18.95 -65.73
CA PRO A 27 -32.79 -17.52 -65.53
C PRO A 27 -31.36 -17.11 -65.89
N PRO A 28 -31.12 -15.93 -66.51
CA PRO A 28 -29.77 -15.46 -66.76
C PRO A 28 -28.99 -15.39 -65.45
N SER A 29 -27.81 -16.01 -65.45
CA SER A 29 -26.87 -16.05 -64.33
C SER A 29 -26.57 -14.64 -63.83
N ALA A 30 -26.79 -14.40 -62.53
CA ALA A 30 -26.29 -13.22 -61.85
C ALA A 30 -24.76 -13.09 -62.06
N PRO A 31 -24.22 -11.87 -62.22
CA PRO A 31 -22.77 -11.70 -62.33
C PRO A 31 -22.10 -12.21 -61.05
N PRO A 32 -20.88 -12.78 -61.14
CA PRO A 32 -20.20 -13.31 -59.96
C PRO A 32 -20.02 -12.18 -58.95
N ALA A 33 -20.47 -12.43 -57.71
CA ALA A 33 -20.13 -11.58 -56.59
C ALA A 33 -18.61 -11.42 -56.56
N SER A 34 -18.14 -10.18 -56.66
CA SER A 34 -16.72 -9.87 -56.54
C SER A 34 -16.26 -10.39 -55.19
N ARG A 35 -15.44 -11.45 -55.19
CA ARG A 35 -14.80 -11.91 -53.96
C ARG A 35 -13.92 -10.75 -53.50
N GLY A 36 -14.27 -10.15 -52.38
CA GLY A 36 -13.43 -9.15 -51.72
C GLY A 36 -12.01 -9.69 -51.52
N PRO A 37 -11.01 -8.82 -51.31
CA PRO A 37 -9.62 -9.24 -51.30
C PRO A 37 -9.39 -10.32 -50.24
N ILE A 38 -9.06 -11.53 -50.70
CA ILE A 38 -8.73 -12.66 -49.84
C ILE A 38 -7.37 -12.35 -49.22
N ILE A 39 -7.36 -11.92 -47.96
CA ILE A 39 -6.13 -11.71 -47.20
C ILE A 39 -5.40 -13.05 -47.14
N SER A 40 -4.15 -13.09 -47.62
CA SER A 40 -3.37 -14.32 -47.61
C SER A 40 -3.09 -14.78 -46.18
N ARG A 41 -3.00 -16.09 -45.95
CA ARG A 41 -2.63 -16.65 -44.63
C ARG A 41 -1.32 -16.05 -44.11
N ARG A 42 -0.36 -15.81 -45.01
CA ARG A 42 0.92 -15.15 -44.68
C ARG A 42 0.71 -13.71 -44.18
N MET A 43 -0.14 -12.94 -44.85
CA MET A 43 -0.45 -11.56 -44.45
C MET A 43 -1.20 -11.52 -43.13
N PHE A 44 -2.15 -12.44 -42.90
CA PHE A 44 -2.82 -12.57 -41.61
C PHE A 44 -1.83 -12.92 -40.48
N LEU A 45 -0.94 -13.89 -40.70
CA LEU A 45 0.07 -14.26 -39.71
C LEU A 45 1.07 -13.13 -39.43
N GLN A 46 1.51 -12.41 -40.47
CA GLN A 46 2.38 -11.24 -40.31
C GLN A 46 1.69 -10.12 -39.53
N ALA A 47 0.42 -9.85 -39.81
CA ALA A 47 -0.37 -8.88 -39.06
C ALA A 47 -0.59 -9.32 -37.61
N ALA A 48 -0.86 -10.61 -37.37
CA ALA A 48 -1.04 -11.15 -36.03
C ALA A 48 0.24 -11.07 -35.19
N VAL A 49 1.40 -11.47 -35.75
CA VAL A 49 2.69 -11.39 -35.07
C VAL A 49 3.10 -9.93 -34.84
N GLY A 50 2.96 -9.07 -35.85
CA GLY A 50 3.26 -7.65 -35.73
C GLY A 50 2.37 -6.94 -34.70
N GLY A 51 1.06 -7.19 -34.75
CA GLY A 51 0.11 -6.65 -33.78
C GLY A 51 0.37 -7.13 -32.35
N SER A 52 0.71 -8.42 -32.18
CA SER A 52 1.06 -8.98 -30.87
C SER A 52 2.34 -8.37 -30.30
N ALA A 53 3.38 -8.20 -31.13
CA ALA A 53 4.62 -7.56 -30.70
C ALA A 53 4.41 -6.11 -30.25
N VAL A 54 3.55 -5.36 -30.94
CA VAL A 54 3.17 -4.00 -30.55
C VAL A 54 2.42 -3.98 -29.22
N LEU A 55 1.47 -4.89 -29.00
CA LEU A 55 0.74 -4.98 -27.73
C LEU A 55 1.66 -5.35 -26.56
N VAL A 56 2.60 -6.28 -26.77
CA VAL A 56 3.61 -6.63 -25.76
C VAL A 56 4.51 -5.43 -25.47
N ALA A 57 5.04 -4.75 -26.50
CA ALA A 57 5.87 -3.57 -26.31
C ALA A 57 5.11 -2.44 -25.58
N ALA A 58 3.85 -2.20 -25.92
CA ALA A 58 3.00 -1.22 -25.25
C ALA A 58 2.72 -1.60 -23.79
N SER A 59 2.44 -2.87 -23.51
CA SER A 59 2.26 -3.36 -22.14
C SER A 59 3.54 -3.20 -21.30
N LEU A 60 4.71 -3.47 -21.87
CA LEU A 60 5.98 -3.31 -21.17
C LEU A 60 6.36 -1.83 -20.97
N ALA A 61 6.18 -0.99 -22.01
CA ALA A 61 6.43 0.44 -21.93
C ALA A 61 5.51 1.15 -20.91
N THR A 62 4.27 0.67 -20.74
CA THR A 62 3.35 1.16 -19.71
C THR A 62 3.58 0.52 -18.34
N SER A 63 4.08 -0.73 -18.28
CA SER A 63 4.37 -1.43 -17.01
C SER A 63 5.50 -0.82 -16.20
N GLY A 64 6.44 -0.09 -16.84
CA GLY A 64 7.49 0.65 -16.12
C GLY A 64 6.94 1.69 -15.13
N GLY A 65 5.70 2.15 -15.32
CA GLY A 65 4.99 2.99 -14.34
C GLY A 65 4.06 2.24 -13.39
N ILE A 66 3.72 0.97 -13.69
CA ILE A 66 2.83 0.14 -12.85
C ILE A 66 3.57 -0.41 -11.63
N LEU A 67 4.88 -0.66 -11.75
CA LEU A 67 5.71 -1.01 -10.59
C LEU A 67 6.27 0.22 -9.86
N GLY A 68 6.06 1.43 -10.41
CA GLY A 68 6.62 2.69 -9.90
C GLY A 68 8.13 2.62 -9.66
N PRO A 69 8.76 3.64 -9.08
CA PRO A 69 9.97 3.36 -8.32
C PRO A 69 9.55 2.51 -7.12
N LEU A 70 10.15 1.32 -6.95
CA LEU A 70 9.91 0.45 -5.78
C LEU A 70 10.12 1.21 -4.45
N ILE A 71 10.97 2.24 -4.50
CA ILE A 71 11.24 3.17 -3.42
C ILE A 71 10.99 4.58 -3.95
N PRO A 72 9.99 5.32 -3.44
CA PRO A 72 9.74 6.69 -3.86
C PRO A 72 10.96 7.58 -3.51
N PRO A 73 11.12 8.73 -4.17
CA PRO A 73 12.18 9.68 -3.82
C PRO A 73 11.92 10.24 -2.41
N ALA A 74 12.90 10.09 -1.52
CA ALA A 74 12.81 10.60 -0.16
C ALA A 74 12.76 12.14 -0.17
N LYS A 75 11.87 12.72 0.64
CA LYS A 75 11.89 14.15 0.96
C LYS A 75 13.09 14.48 1.85
N GLY A 76 13.53 15.74 1.80
CA GLY A 76 14.54 16.28 2.73
C GLY A 76 14.04 16.34 4.18
N PRO A 77 14.78 17.02 5.06
CA PRO A 77 14.37 17.23 6.45
C PRO A 77 12.95 17.81 6.52
N ALA A 78 12.17 17.39 7.50
CA ALA A 78 10.79 17.87 7.66
C ALA A 78 10.50 18.28 9.10
N THR A 79 9.93 19.47 9.29
CA THR A 79 9.34 19.86 10.57
C THR A 79 8.08 19.05 10.82
N ILE A 80 8.06 18.26 11.89
CA ILE A 80 6.95 17.33 12.21
C ILE A 80 6.08 17.81 13.37
N ALA A 81 6.63 18.66 14.24
CA ALA A 81 5.95 19.26 15.38
C ALA A 81 6.77 20.44 15.92
N ASN A 82 6.21 21.15 16.89
CA ASN A 82 6.92 22.08 17.74
C ASN A 82 6.79 21.65 19.22
N ILE A 83 7.84 21.82 20.03
CA ILE A 83 7.84 21.41 21.45
C ILE A 83 6.83 22.17 22.33
N TYR A 84 6.20 23.23 21.80
CA TYR A 84 5.13 23.98 22.45
C TYR A 84 3.73 23.60 21.95
N ASP A 85 3.62 22.64 21.02
CA ASP A 85 2.33 22.17 20.51
C ASP A 85 1.51 21.51 21.62
N ALA A 86 0.21 21.86 21.68
CA ALA A 86 -0.71 21.28 22.65
C ALA A 86 -0.84 19.74 22.54
N GLU A 87 -0.62 19.18 21.34
CA GLU A 87 -0.62 17.72 21.11
C GLU A 87 0.56 17.01 21.77
N LEU A 88 1.65 17.73 22.10
CA LEU A 88 2.82 17.18 22.77
C LEU A 88 2.91 17.56 24.26
N ASP A 89 2.04 18.46 24.72
CA ASP A 89 1.94 18.85 26.13
C ASP A 89 1.17 17.77 26.92
N PRO A 90 1.79 17.10 27.92
CA PRO A 90 1.12 16.07 28.73
C PRO A 90 -0.17 16.54 29.41
N ALA A 91 -0.31 17.83 29.69
CA ALA A 91 -1.51 18.39 30.33
C ALA A 91 -2.63 18.69 29.32
N LYS A 92 -2.31 18.87 28.02
CA LYS A 92 -3.28 19.31 27.00
C LYS A 92 -3.54 18.28 25.90
N ALA A 93 -2.65 17.32 25.71
CA ALA A 93 -2.73 16.36 24.61
C ALA A 93 -4.03 15.55 24.66
N THR A 94 -4.63 15.35 23.48
CA THR A 94 -5.79 14.47 23.30
C THR A 94 -5.37 13.07 22.87
N ASN A 95 -4.24 12.94 22.16
CA ASN A 95 -3.60 11.67 21.81
C ASN A 95 -2.52 11.35 22.84
N PHE A 96 -2.83 10.48 23.79
CA PHE A 96 -1.87 10.08 24.82
C PHE A 96 -2.09 8.65 25.29
N VAL A 97 -1.03 8.09 25.86
CA VAL A 97 -1.09 6.87 26.67
C VAL A 97 -0.98 7.27 28.12
N GLU A 98 -1.90 6.82 28.96
CA GLU A 98 -1.85 7.03 30.41
C GLU A 98 -1.05 5.90 31.08
N GLY A 99 -0.24 6.25 32.07
CA GLY A 99 0.48 5.29 32.90
C GLY A 99 0.95 5.92 34.21
N PRO A 100 1.57 5.14 35.11
CA PRO A 100 2.00 5.62 36.42
C PRO A 100 3.05 6.74 36.39
N LEU A 101 3.78 6.88 35.27
CA LEU A 101 4.73 7.97 35.05
C LEU A 101 4.08 9.21 34.40
N GLY A 102 2.75 9.23 34.31
CA GLY A 102 1.95 10.30 33.74
C GLY A 102 1.48 10.02 32.32
N ARG A 103 1.10 11.09 31.62
CA ARG A 103 0.70 11.01 30.22
C ARG A 103 1.91 10.99 29.31
N MET A 104 1.87 10.10 28.33
CA MET A 104 2.76 10.06 27.18
C MET A 104 1.99 10.51 25.94
N PRO A 105 2.04 11.80 25.60
CA PRO A 105 1.53 12.30 24.33
C PRO A 105 2.26 11.70 23.14
N TYR A 106 1.53 11.49 22.04
CA TYR A 106 2.11 11.05 20.79
C TYR A 106 1.33 11.60 19.59
N LYS A 107 2.00 11.63 18.45
CA LYS A 107 1.45 12.09 17.17
C LYS A 107 1.92 11.19 16.05
N PHE A 108 1.02 10.84 15.14
CA PHE A 108 1.42 10.19 13.88
C PHE A 108 1.79 11.23 12.82
N PHE A 109 2.81 10.92 12.03
CA PHE A 109 3.23 11.74 10.91
C PHE A 109 3.70 10.88 9.74
N TYR A 110 3.84 11.50 8.57
CA TYR A 110 4.28 10.84 7.34
C TYR A 110 5.54 11.51 6.83
N TRP A 111 6.61 10.73 6.74
CA TRP A 111 7.93 11.16 6.30
C TRP A 111 8.82 9.91 6.04
N PRO A 112 9.73 9.92 5.05
CA PRO A 112 9.96 10.97 4.05
C PRO A 112 8.93 10.96 2.92
N TYR A 113 7.86 10.15 3.05
CA TYR A 113 6.85 9.96 2.01
C TYR A 113 5.49 10.46 2.41
N ASP A 114 4.65 10.71 1.40
CA ASP A 114 3.26 11.11 1.59
C ASP A 114 2.37 9.90 1.92
N PRO A 115 1.29 10.05 2.73
CA PRO A 115 0.34 8.97 3.03
C PRO A 115 -0.28 8.29 1.81
N SER A 116 -0.38 8.99 0.67
CA SER A 116 -0.90 8.41 -0.59
C SER A 116 0.00 7.35 -1.20
N VAL A 117 1.28 7.31 -0.80
CA VAL A 117 2.25 6.38 -1.36
C VAL A 117 2.14 5.01 -0.71
N SER A 118 2.08 4.95 0.62
CA SER A 118 1.89 3.71 1.36
C SER A 118 1.49 3.99 2.81
N PRO A 119 0.57 3.20 3.39
CA PRO A 119 0.26 3.28 4.81
C PRO A 119 1.45 2.90 5.72
N TYR A 120 2.45 2.18 5.21
CA TYR A 120 3.65 1.77 5.97
C TYR A 120 4.65 2.91 6.21
N TYR A 121 4.48 4.04 5.51
CA TYR A 121 5.24 5.27 5.75
C TYR A 121 4.75 6.08 6.97
N ARG A 122 3.85 5.50 7.77
CA ARG A 122 3.37 6.12 8.99
C ARG A 122 4.41 5.96 10.10
N ASN A 123 4.73 7.07 10.72
CA ASN A 123 5.66 7.16 11.83
C ASN A 123 4.96 7.71 13.07
N VAL A 124 5.56 7.50 14.23
CA VAL A 124 5.10 8.06 15.50
C VAL A 124 6.18 8.92 16.10
N LEU A 125 5.81 10.13 16.54
CA LEU A 125 6.57 10.97 17.44
C LEU A 125 5.93 10.83 18.83
N ALA A 126 6.73 10.55 19.86
CA ALA A 126 6.24 10.43 21.23
C ALA A 126 7.05 11.31 22.17
N ARG A 127 6.36 12.00 23.10
CA ARG A 127 7.01 12.63 24.26
C ARG A 127 7.15 11.58 25.35
N VAL A 128 8.38 11.13 25.57
CA VAL A 128 8.69 10.12 26.59
C VAL A 128 8.66 10.76 27.98
N PRO A 129 8.08 10.11 29.01
CA PRO A 129 8.21 10.56 30.39
C PRO A 129 9.67 10.86 30.78
N ASP A 130 9.87 11.97 31.49
CA ASP A 130 11.22 12.52 31.73
C ASP A 130 12.09 11.60 32.60
N SER A 131 11.49 10.69 33.36
CA SER A 131 12.18 9.67 34.16
C SER A 131 12.79 8.54 33.32
N LEU A 132 12.36 8.36 32.07
CA LEU A 132 12.88 7.31 31.19
C LEU A 132 14.11 7.81 30.41
N PRO A 133 15.05 6.91 30.09
CA PRO A 133 16.17 7.25 29.21
C PRO A 133 15.67 7.46 27.78
N THR A 134 16.50 8.10 26.96
CA THR A 134 16.31 8.10 25.50
C THR A 134 17.58 7.61 24.81
N THR A 135 17.43 7.16 23.57
CA THR A 135 18.54 6.62 22.76
C THR A 135 19.03 7.59 21.69
N ASP A 136 20.07 7.20 20.95
CA ASP A 136 20.52 7.94 19.77
C ASP A 136 19.37 8.20 18.78
N GLY A 137 19.42 9.36 18.15
CA GLY A 137 18.37 9.87 17.27
C GLY A 137 17.19 10.53 18.01
N SER A 138 17.13 10.47 19.34
CA SER A 138 16.20 11.25 20.15
C SER A 138 16.65 12.69 20.35
N VAL A 139 15.72 13.55 20.79
CA VAL A 139 16.03 14.92 21.21
C VAL A 139 15.56 15.14 22.64
N GLN A 140 16.39 15.84 23.42
CA GLN A 140 16.07 16.25 24.78
C GLN A 140 16.06 17.78 24.82
N THR A 141 14.96 18.35 25.32
CA THR A 141 14.78 19.80 25.42
C THR A 141 14.31 20.17 26.83
N SER A 142 14.18 21.46 27.11
CA SER A 142 13.57 21.94 28.36
C SER A 142 12.13 21.49 28.56
N ASN A 143 11.42 21.14 27.48
CA ASN A 143 10.00 20.77 27.51
C ASN A 143 9.77 19.26 27.44
N GLY A 144 10.84 18.46 27.41
CA GLY A 144 10.76 17.01 27.50
C GLY A 144 11.69 16.30 26.54
N LYS A 145 11.52 14.97 26.51
CA LYS A 145 12.31 14.07 25.68
C LYS A 145 11.43 13.48 24.58
N TYR A 146 11.94 13.44 23.35
CA TYR A 146 11.17 13.02 22.19
C TYR A 146 11.90 11.94 21.40
N VAL A 147 11.14 10.94 20.99
CA VAL A 147 11.60 9.82 20.16
C VAL A 147 10.67 9.67 18.96
N ALA A 148 11.22 9.19 17.85
CA ALA A 148 10.41 8.88 16.68
C ALA A 148 10.82 7.57 16.01
N TYR A 149 9.81 6.82 15.58
CA TYR A 149 9.99 5.52 14.94
C TYR A 149 9.03 5.35 13.77
N ASN A 150 9.43 4.57 12.78
CA ASN A 150 8.49 4.01 11.83
C ASN A 150 7.58 2.99 12.55
N THR A 151 6.30 2.98 12.19
CA THR A 151 5.31 2.12 12.88
C THR A 151 5.16 0.74 12.24
N THR A 152 5.91 0.42 11.19
CA THR A 152 5.81 -0.89 10.51
C THR A 152 6.52 -1.96 11.32
N CYS A 153 5.74 -2.87 11.90
CA CYS A 153 6.24 -4.02 12.66
C CYS A 153 7.19 -4.88 11.81
N VAL A 154 8.39 -5.16 12.30
CA VAL A 154 9.40 -5.97 11.60
C VAL A 154 9.04 -7.44 11.43
N HIS A 155 7.95 -7.92 12.05
CA HIS A 155 7.49 -9.29 11.91
C HIS A 155 6.75 -9.51 10.57
N LEU A 156 5.55 -8.93 10.44
CA LEU A 156 4.68 -9.07 9.26
C LEU A 156 4.04 -7.74 8.87
N GLN A 157 4.76 -6.64 9.11
CA GLN A 157 4.48 -5.29 8.60
C GLN A 157 3.18 -4.61 9.06
N CYS A 158 2.43 -5.16 10.01
CA CYS A 158 1.33 -4.42 10.63
C CYS A 158 1.79 -3.12 11.31
N LEU A 159 0.93 -2.11 11.35
CA LEU A 159 1.24 -0.86 12.03
C LEU A 159 1.08 -0.99 13.55
N VAL A 160 2.14 -0.73 14.29
CA VAL A 160 2.10 -0.64 15.75
C VAL A 160 1.48 0.69 16.21
N ASN A 161 0.90 0.69 17.41
CA ASN A 161 0.36 1.88 18.03
C ASN A 161 0.92 2.03 19.46
N PRO A 162 1.09 3.27 19.95
CA PRO A 162 1.40 3.51 21.35
C PRO A 162 0.34 2.92 22.27
N GLY A 163 0.77 2.35 23.40
CA GLY A 163 -0.11 1.87 24.45
C GLY A 163 0.66 1.58 25.73
N TYR A 164 -0.05 1.13 26.76
CA TYR A 164 0.53 0.75 28.04
C TYR A 164 0.29 -0.74 28.28
N ALA A 165 1.35 -1.51 28.51
CA ALA A 165 1.29 -2.95 28.75
C ALA A 165 2.47 -3.39 29.62
N ASP A 166 2.24 -4.40 30.46
CA ASP A 166 3.27 -4.97 31.35
C ASP A 166 3.96 -3.91 32.23
N SER A 167 3.17 -2.96 32.73
CA SER A 167 3.62 -1.81 33.52
C SER A 167 4.58 -0.85 32.82
N GLN A 168 4.71 -0.93 31.49
CA GLN A 168 5.58 -0.08 30.68
C GLN A 168 4.79 0.55 29.53
N TYR A 169 5.27 1.68 29.03
CA TYR A 169 4.77 2.22 27.76
C TYR A 169 5.41 1.45 26.61
N ARG A 170 4.61 1.13 25.59
CA ARG A 170 4.99 0.22 24.51
C ARG A 170 4.48 0.74 23.17
N LEU A 171 5.15 0.32 22.10
CA LEU A 171 4.54 0.25 20.78
C LEU A 171 4.02 -1.17 20.57
N GLN A 172 2.71 -1.33 20.37
CA GLN A 172 2.04 -2.63 20.35
C GLN A 172 1.51 -2.94 18.95
N CYS A 173 1.88 -4.12 18.44
CA CYS A 173 1.39 -4.65 17.17
C CYS A 173 0.06 -5.39 17.39
N PRO A 174 -1.06 -4.92 16.81
CA PRO A 174 -2.38 -5.52 17.05
C PRO A 174 -2.57 -6.88 16.37
N CYS A 175 -1.72 -7.25 15.40
CA CYS A 175 -1.92 -8.47 14.61
C CYS A 175 -1.50 -9.73 15.36
N HIS A 176 -0.30 -9.72 15.95
CA HIS A 176 0.29 -10.91 16.58
C HIS A 176 0.91 -10.61 17.95
N GLY A 177 0.66 -9.43 18.51
CA GLY A 177 1.05 -9.09 19.87
C GLY A 177 2.53 -8.75 20.07
N SER A 178 3.32 -8.51 19.01
CA SER A 178 4.68 -8.00 19.17
C SER A 178 4.64 -6.66 19.91
N GLN A 179 5.48 -6.51 20.92
CA GLN A 179 5.59 -5.26 21.68
C GLN A 179 7.03 -4.76 21.65
N TYR A 180 7.20 -3.46 21.48
CA TYR A 180 8.48 -2.79 21.43
C TYR A 180 8.59 -1.79 22.58
N GLU A 181 9.78 -1.67 23.15
CA GLU A 181 10.10 -0.66 24.16
C GLU A 181 9.98 0.75 23.58
N ILE A 182 9.39 1.68 24.32
CA ILE A 182 9.16 3.02 23.78
C ILE A 182 10.45 3.83 23.63
N THR A 183 11.46 3.54 24.44
CA THR A 183 12.69 4.35 24.50
C THR A 183 13.64 4.06 23.35
N ASP A 184 13.60 2.85 22.78
CA ASP A 184 14.56 2.39 21.78
C ASP A 184 13.98 1.50 20.67
N ALA A 185 12.67 1.21 20.73
CA ALA A 185 11.91 0.35 19.84
C ALA A 185 12.43 -1.09 19.71
N VAL A 186 13.20 -1.60 20.66
CA VAL A 186 13.64 -3.01 20.67
C VAL A 186 12.44 -3.91 21.00
N PRO A 187 12.21 -5.02 20.27
CA PRO A 187 11.17 -5.97 20.62
C PRO A 187 11.41 -6.53 22.02
N GLN A 188 10.36 -6.61 22.84
CA GLN A 188 10.42 -7.20 24.18
C GLN A 188 9.49 -8.41 24.34
N ARG A 189 8.48 -8.54 23.46
CA ARG A 189 7.49 -9.62 23.48
C ARG A 189 6.95 -9.92 22.09
N GLY A 190 6.35 -11.11 21.98
CA GLY A 190 5.67 -11.59 20.78
C GLY A 190 6.65 -12.01 19.69
N PRO A 191 6.15 -12.34 18.49
CA PRO A 191 6.95 -13.04 17.48
C PRO A 191 8.15 -12.23 16.97
N ALA A 192 8.13 -10.90 17.04
CA ALA A 192 9.32 -10.10 16.71
C ALA A 192 10.46 -10.32 17.71
N PHE A 193 10.15 -10.50 18.99
CA PHE A 193 11.12 -10.85 20.03
C PHE A 193 11.50 -12.33 19.95
N ASP A 194 10.51 -13.22 19.83
CA ASP A 194 10.74 -14.67 19.85
C ASP A 194 11.60 -15.15 18.66
N LEU A 195 11.50 -14.47 17.52
CA LEU A 195 12.31 -14.72 16.32
C LEU A 195 13.60 -13.89 16.28
N ASN A 196 13.93 -13.14 17.34
CA ASN A 196 15.10 -12.28 17.43
C ASN A 196 15.24 -11.32 16.25
N LEU A 197 14.13 -10.67 15.86
CA LEU A 197 14.12 -9.63 14.83
C LEU A 197 14.64 -8.31 15.41
N GLY A 198 15.04 -7.39 14.53
CA GLY A 198 15.58 -6.09 14.95
C GLY A 198 14.54 -5.12 15.50
N ARG A 199 14.98 -3.92 15.88
CA ARG A 199 14.11 -2.86 16.36
C ARG A 199 13.31 -2.21 15.22
N LEU A 200 12.30 -1.42 15.56
CA LEU A 200 11.65 -0.59 14.54
C LEU A 200 12.60 0.52 14.04
N PRO A 201 12.60 0.84 12.74
CA PRO A 201 13.44 1.91 12.22
C PRO A 201 13.26 3.22 12.98
N ARG A 202 14.38 3.75 13.47
CA ARG A 202 14.43 5.02 14.20
C ARG A 202 14.47 6.17 13.21
N ILE A 203 13.84 7.27 13.58
CA ILE A 203 13.89 8.51 12.84
C ILE A 203 14.74 9.47 13.66
N ARG A 204 15.85 9.92 13.08
CA ARG A 204 16.71 10.92 13.71
C ARG A 204 15.94 12.22 13.83
N LEU A 205 15.92 12.78 15.03
CA LEU A 205 15.34 14.06 15.33
C LEU A 205 16.42 15.11 15.59
N THR A 206 16.14 16.34 15.19
CA THR A 206 16.83 17.55 15.66
C THR A 206 15.80 18.56 16.14
N VAL A 207 16.24 19.57 16.89
CA VAL A 207 15.40 20.70 17.32
C VAL A 207 16.09 22.00 16.99
N ASP A 208 15.39 22.91 16.34
CA ASP A 208 15.90 24.24 16.04
C ASP A 208 15.71 25.24 17.21
N ASN A 209 16.23 26.45 17.06
CA ASN A 209 16.13 27.50 18.09
C ASN A 209 14.70 27.97 18.37
N ASN A 210 13.74 27.67 17.47
CA ASN A 210 12.33 28.00 17.64
C ASN A 210 11.55 26.86 18.30
N GLY A 211 12.23 25.76 18.65
CA GLY A 211 11.61 24.58 19.24
C GLY A 211 10.92 23.67 18.21
N ASN A 212 11.18 23.85 16.91
CA ASN A 212 10.64 22.95 15.89
C ASN A 212 11.39 21.61 15.95
N ILE A 213 10.64 20.51 16.06
CA ILE A 213 11.16 19.16 15.95
C ILE A 213 11.22 18.79 14.47
N ILE A 214 12.42 18.46 14.00
CA ILE A 214 12.71 18.14 12.61
C ILE A 214 13.08 16.66 12.52
N ALA A 215 12.44 15.93 11.60
CA ALA A 215 12.85 14.60 11.18
C ALA A 215 13.93 14.73 10.09
N GLU A 216 15.11 14.18 10.38
CA GLU A 216 16.26 14.22 9.47
C GLU A 216 16.22 13.08 8.46
N PRO A 217 16.69 13.30 7.21
CA PRO A 217 16.89 12.27 6.18
C PRO A 217 17.53 11.00 6.73
N TRP A 218 17.07 9.86 6.22
CA TRP A 218 17.71 8.60 6.54
C TRP A 218 19.12 8.60 5.97
N ASP A 219 20.09 8.40 6.85
CA ASP A 219 21.49 8.23 6.50
C ASP A 219 21.88 6.76 6.80
N PRO A 220 22.30 5.97 5.79
CA PRO A 220 22.74 4.59 6.00
C PRO A 220 23.99 4.48 6.88
N SER A 221 24.75 5.56 7.07
CA SER A 221 25.90 5.60 7.98
C SER A 221 25.49 5.79 9.44
N ASP A 222 24.26 6.25 9.67
CA ASP A 222 23.69 6.30 11.01
C ASP A 222 23.28 4.87 11.42
N ASN A 223 23.71 4.43 12.61
CA ASN A 223 23.38 3.10 13.16
C ASN A 223 21.91 3.00 13.64
N LEU A 224 21.00 3.62 12.88
CA LEU A 224 19.56 3.63 13.05
C LEU A 224 19.01 2.49 12.17
N GLU A 225 18.76 1.34 12.79
CA GLU A 225 18.40 0.08 12.12
C GLU A 225 17.28 0.26 11.07
N GLY A 226 17.60 0.17 9.77
CA GLY A 226 16.63 0.10 8.67
C GLY A 226 16.17 1.44 8.10
N VAL A 227 15.53 1.40 6.92
CA VAL A 227 14.99 2.60 6.25
C VAL A 227 13.58 2.88 6.80
N PRO A 228 13.31 4.11 7.32
CA PRO A 228 11.97 4.50 7.71
C PRO A 228 10.96 4.23 6.59
N GLY A 229 9.93 3.44 6.89
CA GLY A 229 8.88 3.12 5.93
C GLY A 229 8.96 1.80 5.21
N ILE A 230 10.16 1.25 5.13
CA ILE A 230 10.45 0.01 4.41
C ILE A 230 10.71 -1.14 5.40
N GLY A 231 11.01 -0.80 6.66
CA GLY A 231 11.34 -1.77 7.71
C GLY A 231 12.77 -2.29 7.55
N LEU A 232 13.11 -3.30 8.36
CA LEU A 232 14.32 -4.09 8.17
C LEU A 232 14.04 -5.15 7.11
N HIS A 233 14.83 -5.15 6.03
CA HIS A 233 14.92 -6.24 5.07
C HIS A 233 16.14 -7.10 5.38
#